data_AF-A0A453AJB0-F1
#
_entry.id   AF-A0A453AJB0-F1
#
_cell.length_a   1.000
_cell.length_b   1.000
_cell.length_c   1.000
_cell.angle_alpha   90.00
_cell.angle_beta   90.00
_cell.angle_gamma   90.00
#
_symmetry.space_group_name_H-M   'P 1'
#
loop_
_entity.id
_entity.type
_entity.pdbx_description
1 polymer ?
#
loop_
_entity_poly.entity_id
_entity_poly.type
_entity_poly.pdbx_seq_one_letter_code
_entity_poly.pdbx_strand_id
1 'polypeptide(L)'
;MLAYPFYLWSRSPGKSGSHFHPSSDLFQPNEKKDIVTSTTCWLAMAGLLAGLTVVMGPLQILKLYAVPYWIFVMWLDFVTYLHHHGHNDKLPWYRGKAWSYLRGGLTTLDRDYGWLNKIHHDIGTHVIHHLFPQIPHYHLVEATEAAKPVLGKYYREPDKSGPFPFHLFGALARSMKSDHYVSDTGDIIYYQTDPKLAAGAHTSD
;
A
#
# COMPACT_ATOMS: atom_id res chain seq x y z
N MET A 1 -2.70 -7.76 3.38
CA MET A 1 -3.04 -8.03 1.96
C MET A 1 -4.53 -7.92 1.66
N LEU A 2 -5.43 -7.95 2.66
CA LEU A 2 -6.84 -7.60 2.47
C LEU A 2 -7.28 -6.58 3.52
N ALA A 3 -6.39 -5.66 3.91
CA ALA A 3 -6.82 -4.63 4.86
C ALA A 3 -7.82 -3.70 4.17
N TYR A 4 -7.54 -3.33 2.92
CA TYR A 4 -8.54 -2.76 2.02
C TYR A 4 -9.31 -3.89 1.30
N PRO A 5 -10.64 -3.74 1.08
CA PRO A 5 -11.48 -2.61 1.47
C PRO A 5 -12.06 -2.72 2.89
N PHE A 6 -11.84 -3.81 3.62
CA PHE A 6 -12.53 -4.08 4.89
C PHE A 6 -12.29 -3.02 5.99
N TYR A 7 -11.12 -2.38 6.01
CA TYR A 7 -10.79 -1.31 6.96
C TYR A 7 -11.74 -0.10 6.84
N LEU A 8 -12.45 0.06 5.71
CA LEU A 8 -13.43 1.12 5.52
C LEU A 8 -14.59 0.98 6.52
N TRP A 9 -14.96 -0.25 6.89
CA TRP A 9 -16.04 -0.52 7.84
C TRP A 9 -15.61 -0.41 9.31
N SER A 10 -14.45 -0.98 9.68
CA SER A 10 -14.08 -1.18 11.09
C SER A 10 -12.66 -0.73 11.48
N ARG A 11 -11.99 0.08 10.63
CA ARG A 11 -10.61 0.57 10.82
C ARG A 11 -9.61 -0.55 11.14
N SER A 12 -8.37 -0.16 11.44
CA SER A 12 -7.31 -1.06 11.89
C SER A 12 -7.58 -1.54 13.32
N PRO A 13 -7.08 -2.73 13.71
CA PRO A 13 -7.21 -3.26 15.07
C PRO A 13 -6.81 -2.23 16.14
N GLY A 14 -7.62 -2.12 17.20
CA GLY A 14 -7.41 -1.15 18.28
C GLY A 14 -7.93 0.27 18.01
N LYS A 15 -8.52 0.52 16.83
CA LYS A 15 -9.18 1.80 16.51
C LYS A 15 -10.67 1.58 16.22
N SER A 16 -11.51 2.55 16.58
CA SER A 16 -12.95 2.56 16.30
C SER A 16 -13.31 3.58 15.21
N GLY A 17 -14.45 3.38 14.56
CA GLY A 17 -14.99 4.29 13.55
C GLY A 17 -15.20 3.63 12.19
N SER A 18 -15.92 4.32 11.30
CA SER A 18 -16.22 3.87 9.95
C SER A 18 -16.07 5.01 8.96
N HIS A 19 -15.51 4.72 7.78
CA HIS A 19 -15.36 5.69 6.70
C HIS A 19 -16.71 6.06 6.06
N PHE A 20 -17.76 5.27 6.31
CA PHE A 20 -19.11 5.54 5.83
C PHE A 20 -19.97 6.30 6.85
N HIS A 21 -19.43 6.61 8.04
CA HIS A 21 -20.16 7.32 9.09
C HIS A 21 -19.73 8.80 9.14
N PRO A 22 -20.59 9.77 8.75
CA PRO A 22 -20.21 11.18 8.66
C PRO A 22 -19.85 11.85 9.99
N SER A 23 -20.20 11.22 11.12
CA SER A 23 -19.85 11.70 12.47
C SER A 23 -18.77 10.84 13.11
N SER A 24 -18.02 10.05 12.33
CA SER A 24 -16.88 9.29 12.85
C SER A 24 -15.76 10.25 13.29
N ASP A 25 -15.06 9.88 14.36
CA ASP A 25 -13.83 10.51 14.86
C ASP A 25 -12.64 10.49 13.87
N LEU A 26 -12.82 9.83 12.72
CA LEU A 26 -11.90 9.81 11.59
C LEU A 26 -11.77 11.18 10.92
N PHE A 27 -12.84 11.98 10.95
CA PHE A 27 -13.00 13.13 10.08
C PHE A 27 -13.22 14.41 10.88
N GLN A 28 -12.76 15.52 10.33
CA GLN A 28 -13.09 16.84 10.84
C GLN A 28 -14.56 17.17 10.54
N PRO A 29 -15.23 17.99 11.38
CA PRO A 29 -16.65 18.31 11.20
C PRO A 29 -17.01 18.90 9.83
N ASN A 30 -16.08 19.61 9.19
CA ASN A 30 -16.27 20.21 7.87
C ASN A 30 -16.22 19.19 6.71
N GLU A 31 -15.65 18.00 6.90
CA GLU A 31 -15.55 16.94 5.88
C GLU A 31 -16.85 16.13 5.77
N LYS A 32 -17.82 16.35 6.68
CA LYS A 32 -19.09 15.61 6.77
C LYS A 32 -19.81 15.44 5.42
N LYS A 33 -19.83 16.49 4.60
CA LYS A 33 -20.51 16.47 3.29
C LYS A 33 -19.79 15.59 2.29
N ASP A 34 -18.47 15.51 2.35
CA ASP A 34 -17.66 14.66 1.46
C ASP A 34 -17.88 13.19 1.78
N ILE A 35 -18.05 12.85 3.06
CA ILE A 35 -18.37 11.48 3.49
C ILE A 35 -19.77 11.06 3.03
N VAL A 36 -20.76 11.95 3.17
CA VAL A 36 -22.13 11.68 2.65
C VAL A 36 -22.10 11.48 1.13
N THR A 37 -21.36 12.34 0.42
CA THR A 37 -21.25 12.28 -1.04
C THR A 37 -20.59 10.98 -1.49
N SER A 38 -19.42 10.66 -0.95
CA SER A 38 -18.69 9.43 -1.30
C SER A 38 -19.47 8.16 -0.94
N THR A 39 -20.14 8.14 0.23
CA THR A 39 -21.01 7.01 0.62
C THR A 39 -22.19 6.85 -0.34
N THR A 40 -22.81 7.96 -0.77
CA THR A 40 -23.90 7.92 -1.76
C THR A 40 -23.42 7.39 -3.11
N CYS A 41 -22.25 7.83 -3.60
CA CYS A 41 -21.65 7.30 -4.82
C CYS A 41 -21.36 5.79 -4.71
N TRP A 42 -20.87 5.33 -3.56
CA TRP A 42 -20.60 3.91 -3.32
C TRP A 42 -21.89 3.08 -3.33
N LEU A 43 -22.95 3.55 -2.67
CA LEU A 43 -24.27 2.91 -2.70
C LEU A 43 -24.88 2.90 -4.11
N ALA A 44 -24.71 3.97 -4.88
CA ALA A 44 -25.16 4.03 -6.27
C ALA A 44 -24.43 2.98 -7.13
N MET A 45 -23.11 2.83 -6.96
CA MET A 45 -22.34 1.79 -7.65
C MET A 45 -22.78 0.38 -7.24
N ALA A 46 -23.01 0.14 -5.95
CA ALA A 46 -23.55 -1.14 -5.47
C ALA A 46 -24.93 -1.45 -6.06
N GLY A 47 -25.82 -0.44 -6.13
CA GLY A 47 -27.12 -0.55 -6.76
C GLY A 47 -27.03 -0.85 -8.27
N LEU A 48 -26.11 -0.20 -8.98
CA LEU A 48 -25.84 -0.48 -10.39
C LEU A 48 -25.40 -1.93 -10.60
N LEU A 49 -24.45 -2.42 -9.79
CA LEU A 49 -23.98 -3.80 -9.85
C LEU A 49 -25.08 -4.80 -9.53
N ALA A 50 -25.96 -4.49 -8.57
CA ALA A 50 -27.12 -5.31 -8.26
C ALA A 50 -28.10 -5.37 -9.45
N GLY A 51 -28.40 -4.23 -10.08
CA GLY A 51 -29.22 -4.18 -11.29
C GLY A 51 -28.62 -4.97 -12.46
N LEU A 52 -27.32 -4.79 -12.71
CA LEU A 52 -26.61 -5.55 -13.73
C LEU A 52 -26.57 -7.06 -13.42
N THR A 53 -26.50 -7.43 -12.14
CA THR A 53 -26.59 -8.84 -11.70
C THR A 53 -27.94 -9.44 -12.08
N VAL A 54 -29.03 -8.69 -11.94
CA VAL A 54 -30.38 -9.15 -12.34
C VAL A 54 -30.49 -9.32 -13.85
N VAL A 55 -29.91 -8.40 -14.64
CA VAL A 55 -30.02 -8.42 -16.11
C VAL A 55 -29.09 -9.43 -16.77
N MET A 56 -27.83 -9.51 -16.31
CA MET A 56 -26.78 -10.30 -16.96
C MET A 56 -26.51 -11.64 -16.27
N GLY A 57 -27.04 -11.82 -15.06
CA GLY A 57 -26.78 -12.97 -14.20
C GLY A 57 -25.52 -12.80 -13.34
N PRO A 58 -25.48 -13.46 -12.16
CA PRO A 58 -24.39 -13.31 -11.19
C PRO A 58 -23.04 -13.81 -11.68
N LEU A 59 -23.01 -14.83 -12.54
CA LEU A 59 -21.76 -15.39 -13.07
C LEU A 59 -21.03 -14.38 -13.97
N GLN A 60 -21.77 -13.50 -14.64
CA GLN A 60 -21.21 -12.51 -15.57
C GLN A 60 -20.59 -11.37 -14.78
N ILE A 61 -21.28 -10.90 -13.72
CA ILE A 61 -20.74 -9.90 -12.80
C ILE A 61 -19.53 -10.44 -12.02
N LEU A 62 -19.55 -11.73 -11.65
CA LEU A 62 -18.40 -12.37 -11.03
C LEU A 62 -17.16 -12.30 -11.94
N LYS A 63 -17.30 -12.65 -13.22
CA LYS A 63 -16.19 -12.69 -14.20
C LYS A 63 -15.71 -11.30 -14.61
N LEU A 64 -16.62 -10.36 -14.85
CA LEU A 64 -16.30 -9.06 -15.44
C LEU A 64 -15.96 -8.00 -14.39
N TYR A 65 -16.47 -8.12 -13.17
CA TYR A 65 -16.27 -7.11 -12.13
C TYR A 65 -15.59 -7.68 -10.90
N ALA A 66 -16.19 -8.68 -10.23
CA ALA A 66 -15.73 -9.07 -8.90
C ALA A 66 -14.34 -9.72 -8.92
N VAL A 67 -14.06 -10.66 -9.85
CA VAL A 67 -12.74 -11.30 -9.96
C VAL A 67 -11.65 -10.28 -10.34
N PRO A 68 -11.79 -9.46 -11.40
CA PRO A 68 -10.83 -8.41 -11.72
C PRO A 68 -10.62 -7.40 -10.59
N TYR A 69 -11.70 -6.98 -9.92
CA TYR A 69 -11.62 -6.07 -8.78
C TYR A 69 -10.79 -6.65 -7.63
N TRP A 70 -11.03 -7.93 -7.27
CA TRP A 70 -10.26 -8.58 -6.21
C TRP A 70 -8.78 -8.76 -6.58
N ILE A 71 -8.47 -9.10 -7.82
CA ILE A 71 -7.09 -9.17 -8.31
C ILE A 71 -6.43 -7.80 -8.18
N PHE A 72 -7.11 -6.74 -8.61
CA PHE A 72 -6.63 -5.36 -8.49
C PHE A 72 -6.38 -4.97 -7.03
N VAL A 73 -7.32 -5.24 -6.12
CA VAL A 73 -7.19 -4.96 -4.69
C VAL A 73 -5.98 -5.68 -4.09
N MET A 74 -5.86 -6.98 -4.33
CA MET A 74 -4.73 -7.77 -3.81
C MET A 74 -3.40 -7.28 -4.37
N TRP A 75 -3.36 -6.94 -5.66
CA TRP A 75 -2.17 -6.40 -6.29
C TRP A 75 -1.82 -5.02 -5.73
N LEU A 76 -2.80 -4.12 -5.55
CA LEU A 76 -2.59 -2.79 -5.00
C LEU A 76 -2.08 -2.85 -3.55
N ASP A 77 -2.68 -3.70 -2.71
CA ASP A 77 -2.20 -3.96 -1.34
C ASP A 77 -0.77 -4.49 -1.35
N PHE A 78 -0.45 -5.40 -2.28
CA PHE A 78 0.88 -5.98 -2.42
C PHE A 78 1.95 -4.96 -2.80
N VAL A 79 1.72 -4.16 -3.85
CA VAL A 79 2.68 -3.15 -4.30
C VAL A 79 2.86 -2.06 -3.26
N THR A 80 1.75 -1.56 -2.68
CA THR A 80 1.78 -0.51 -1.64
C THR A 80 2.53 -1.01 -0.41
N TYR A 81 2.31 -2.25 0.01
CA TYR A 81 3.06 -2.81 1.14
C TYR A 81 4.56 -2.84 0.85
N LEU A 82 4.97 -3.39 -0.29
CA LEU A 82 6.40 -3.56 -0.65
C LEU A 82 7.12 -2.26 -0.98
N HIS A 83 6.39 -1.21 -1.34
CA HIS A 83 6.89 0.14 -1.46
C HIS A 83 7.30 0.77 -0.12
N HIS A 84 6.82 0.23 1.00
CA HIS A 84 7.10 0.74 2.34
C HIS A 84 7.75 -0.30 3.27
N HIS A 85 7.89 -1.55 2.83
CA HIS A 85 8.36 -2.69 3.63
C HIS A 85 9.17 -3.69 2.79
N GLY A 86 9.82 -4.65 3.47
CA GLY A 86 10.47 -5.80 2.83
C GLY A 86 11.76 -5.47 2.09
N HIS A 87 12.50 -4.46 2.54
CA HIS A 87 13.91 -4.30 2.19
C HIS A 87 14.77 -5.19 3.11
N ASN A 88 15.96 -5.59 2.65
CA ASN A 88 16.86 -6.42 3.47
C ASN A 88 17.42 -5.62 4.65
N ASP A 89 17.72 -4.34 4.44
CA ASP A 89 18.03 -3.40 5.53
C ASP A 89 16.76 -2.88 6.19
N LYS A 90 16.79 -2.75 7.53
CA LYS A 90 15.69 -2.17 8.29
C LYS A 90 15.51 -0.69 7.97
N LEU A 91 14.28 -0.32 7.61
CA LEU A 91 13.91 1.06 7.32
C LEU A 91 13.56 1.81 8.62
N PRO A 92 14.09 3.03 8.82
CA PRO A 92 13.80 3.82 10.00
C PRO A 92 12.40 4.41 9.95
N TRP A 93 11.68 4.35 11.06
CA TRP A 93 10.45 5.07 11.31
C TRP A 93 10.78 6.31 12.14
N TYR A 94 10.49 7.48 11.58
CA TYR A 94 10.74 8.76 12.22
C TYR A 94 9.49 9.28 12.91
N ARG A 95 9.64 9.79 14.15
CA ARG A 95 8.55 10.36 14.95
C ARG A 95 8.88 11.77 15.42
N GLY A 96 7.83 12.53 15.74
CA GLY A 96 7.93 13.85 16.34
C GLY A 96 8.90 14.75 15.55
N LYS A 97 9.88 15.32 16.27
CA LYS A 97 10.87 16.23 15.67
C LYS A 97 11.88 15.55 14.75
N ALA A 98 12.03 14.22 14.80
CA ALA A 98 12.88 13.49 13.87
C ALA A 98 12.22 13.32 12.49
N TRP A 99 10.89 13.40 12.41
CA TRP A 99 10.17 13.26 11.15
C TRP A 99 10.27 14.53 10.30
N SER A 100 10.44 14.34 8.99
CA SER A 100 10.26 15.38 7.97
C SER A 100 9.79 14.72 6.68
N TYR A 101 9.17 15.49 5.79
CA TYR A 101 8.69 15.00 4.50
C TYR A 101 9.79 14.26 3.72
N LEU A 102 10.98 14.87 3.61
CA LEU A 102 12.13 14.28 2.93
C LEU A 102 12.56 12.95 3.57
N ARG A 103 12.71 12.92 4.90
CA ARG A 103 13.12 11.69 5.61
C ARG A 103 12.08 10.59 5.47
N GLY A 104 10.79 10.94 5.49
CA GLY A 104 9.71 9.99 5.22
C GLY A 104 9.77 9.44 3.80
N GLY A 105 9.89 10.31 2.79
CA GLY A 105 10.01 9.88 1.38
C GLY A 105 11.21 8.97 1.13
N LEU A 106 12.36 9.23 1.77
CA LEU A 106 13.56 8.38 1.65
C LEU A 106 13.46 7.02 2.37
N THR A 107 12.37 6.76 3.10
CA THR A 107 12.09 5.44 3.69
C THR A 107 11.26 4.56 2.79
N THR A 108 10.74 5.09 1.67
CA THR A 108 10.07 4.27 0.68
C THR A 108 11.08 3.53 -0.19
N LEU A 109 10.59 2.57 -0.95
CA LEU A 109 11.39 1.67 -1.77
C LEU A 109 10.88 1.67 -3.19
N ASP A 110 11.81 1.81 -4.12
CA ASP A 110 11.52 1.50 -5.51
C ASP A 110 11.42 -0.03 -5.69
N ARG A 111 10.59 -0.47 -6.63
CA ARG A 111 10.37 -1.88 -6.93
C ARG A 111 10.30 -2.09 -8.43
N ASP A 112 11.02 -3.09 -8.93
CA ASP A 112 10.95 -3.47 -10.34
C ASP A 112 9.90 -4.56 -10.54
N TYR A 113 8.86 -4.28 -11.32
CA TYR A 113 7.77 -5.21 -11.63
C TYR A 113 7.93 -5.92 -12.99
N GLY A 114 9.07 -5.79 -13.66
CA GLY A 114 9.31 -6.39 -14.97
C GLY A 114 8.40 -5.79 -16.05
N TRP A 115 7.70 -6.63 -16.81
CA TRP A 115 6.78 -6.15 -17.86
C TRP A 115 5.60 -5.35 -17.32
N LEU A 116 5.26 -5.52 -16.04
CA LEU A 116 4.14 -4.83 -15.42
C LEU A 116 4.44 -3.35 -15.09
N ASN A 117 5.70 -2.91 -15.13
CA ASN A 117 6.08 -1.52 -14.83
C ASN A 117 5.26 -0.53 -15.66
N LYS A 118 5.26 -0.70 -17.00
CA LYS A 118 4.55 0.20 -17.91
C LYS A 118 3.03 0.10 -17.81
N ILE A 119 2.50 -1.08 -17.48
CA ILE A 119 1.05 -1.29 -17.32
C ILE A 119 0.54 -0.49 -16.12
N HIS A 120 1.35 -0.40 -15.06
CA HIS A 120 1.04 0.40 -13.89
C HIS A 120 1.73 1.76 -13.90
N HIS A 121 2.01 2.34 -15.07
CA HIS A 121 2.53 3.70 -15.17
C HIS A 121 3.82 3.94 -14.36
N ASP A 122 4.70 2.95 -14.31
CA ASP A 122 5.99 2.99 -13.62
C ASP A 122 5.88 3.33 -12.13
N ILE A 123 4.79 2.91 -11.45
CA ILE A 123 4.59 3.10 -9.99
C ILE A 123 5.78 2.63 -9.13
N GLY A 124 6.64 1.77 -9.67
CA GLY A 124 7.86 1.29 -9.01
C GLY A 124 8.89 2.37 -8.74
N THR A 125 8.84 3.54 -9.39
CA THR A 125 9.68 4.72 -9.08
C THR A 125 9.12 5.52 -7.89
N HIS A 126 8.84 4.81 -6.81
CA HIS A 126 8.02 5.27 -5.71
C HIS A 126 8.70 6.33 -4.83
N VAL A 127 10.02 6.27 -4.68
CA VAL A 127 10.80 7.27 -3.94
C VAL A 127 10.66 8.65 -4.55
N ILE A 128 10.89 8.79 -5.86
CA ILE A 128 10.74 10.07 -6.55
C ILE A 128 9.28 10.52 -6.60
N HIS A 129 8.35 9.60 -6.81
CA HIS A 129 6.93 9.92 -6.71
C HIS A 129 6.58 10.53 -5.35
N HIS A 130 7.12 9.99 -4.26
CA HIS A 130 6.92 10.56 -2.92
C HIS A 130 7.66 11.87 -2.70
N LEU A 131 8.86 12.07 -3.25
CA LEU A 131 9.57 13.33 -3.05
C LEU A 131 9.01 14.47 -3.91
N PHE A 132 8.53 14.15 -5.10
CA PHE A 132 8.09 15.11 -6.12
C PHE A 132 6.81 14.61 -6.81
N PRO A 133 5.68 14.53 -6.09
CA PRO A 133 4.43 13.97 -6.64
C PRO A 133 3.85 14.76 -7.82
N GLN A 134 4.33 15.97 -8.06
CA GLN A 134 3.97 16.81 -9.20
C GLN A 134 4.64 16.36 -10.51
N ILE A 135 5.71 15.58 -10.44
CA ILE A 135 6.32 14.99 -11.64
C ILE A 135 5.36 13.94 -12.19
N PRO A 136 4.92 14.07 -13.45
CA PRO A 136 3.99 13.12 -14.02
C PRO A 136 4.67 11.77 -14.25
N HIS A 137 3.89 10.70 -14.20
CA HIS A 137 4.41 9.32 -14.20
C HIS A 137 5.33 9.00 -15.38
N TYR A 138 5.08 9.59 -16.56
CA TYR A 138 5.87 9.38 -17.78
C TYR A 138 7.26 10.05 -17.76
N HIS A 139 7.58 10.86 -16.75
CA HIS A 139 8.93 11.38 -16.48
C HIS A 139 9.55 10.80 -15.21
N LEU A 140 8.87 9.94 -14.46
CA LEU A 140 9.40 9.46 -13.18
C LEU A 140 10.67 8.60 -13.34
N VAL A 141 10.74 7.77 -14.39
CA VAL A 141 11.95 6.97 -14.66
C VAL A 141 13.16 7.87 -14.92
N GLU A 142 13.00 8.90 -15.76
CA GLU A 142 14.04 9.88 -16.04
C GLU A 142 14.46 10.65 -14.78
N ALA A 143 13.47 11.10 -14.00
CA ALA A 143 13.70 11.82 -12.75
C ALA A 143 14.40 10.94 -11.69
N THR A 144 14.06 9.65 -11.60
CA THR A 144 14.75 8.68 -10.74
C THR A 144 16.21 8.54 -11.14
N GLU A 145 16.51 8.29 -12.41
CA GLU A 145 17.91 8.18 -12.85
C GLU A 145 18.72 9.47 -12.60
N ALA A 146 18.11 10.65 -12.79
CA ALA A 146 18.75 11.93 -12.51
C ALA A 146 18.97 12.17 -11.00
N ALA A 147 18.08 11.67 -10.14
CA ALA A 147 18.15 11.87 -8.69
C ALA A 147 19.10 10.90 -7.98
N LYS A 148 19.30 9.68 -8.51
CA LYS A 148 20.21 8.67 -7.93
C LYS A 148 21.57 9.22 -7.46
N PRO A 149 22.35 9.96 -8.28
CA PRO A 149 23.65 10.49 -7.83
C PRO A 149 23.53 11.51 -6.69
N VAL A 150 22.42 12.24 -6.61
CA VAL A 150 22.15 13.21 -5.54
C VAL A 150 21.74 12.50 -4.25
N LEU A 151 20.90 11.47 -4.35
CA LEU A 151 20.46 10.68 -3.21
C LEU A 151 21.60 9.82 -2.64
N GLY A 152 22.52 9.37 -3.49
CA GLY A 152 23.70 8.60 -3.11
C GLY A 152 23.33 7.40 -2.24
N LYS A 153 23.96 7.31 -1.05
CA LYS A 153 23.75 6.20 -0.10
C LYS A 153 22.31 6.07 0.44
N TYR A 154 21.46 7.08 0.25
CA TYR A 154 20.07 7.04 0.71
C TYR A 154 19.14 6.36 -0.30
N TYR A 155 19.56 6.25 -1.56
CA TYR A 155 18.82 5.51 -2.57
C TYR A 155 19.19 4.02 -2.53
N ARG A 156 18.17 3.17 -2.62
CA ARG A 156 18.30 1.71 -2.60
C ARG A 156 17.87 1.19 -3.95
N GLU A 157 18.83 0.70 -4.74
CA GLU A 157 18.52 0.13 -6.04
C GLU A 157 17.61 -1.10 -5.88
N PRO A 158 16.49 -1.18 -6.63
CA PRO A 158 15.63 -2.34 -6.58
C PRO A 158 16.30 -3.56 -7.23
N ASP A 159 16.09 -4.73 -6.64
CA ASP A 159 16.37 -6.00 -7.29
C ASP A 159 15.63 -6.08 -8.63
N LYS A 160 16.33 -6.51 -9.69
CA LYS A 160 15.76 -6.56 -11.03
C LYS A 160 14.83 -7.75 -11.20
N SER A 161 13.68 -7.48 -11.82
CA SER A 161 12.74 -8.53 -12.21
C SER A 161 13.11 -9.12 -13.57
N GLY A 162 12.76 -10.39 -13.76
CA GLY A 162 12.60 -10.94 -15.10
C GLY A 162 11.33 -10.40 -15.77
N PRO A 163 10.67 -11.17 -16.65
CA PRO A 163 9.36 -10.77 -17.19
C PRO A 163 8.32 -10.48 -16.10
N PHE A 164 8.35 -11.27 -15.02
CA PHE A 164 7.44 -11.15 -13.87
C PHE A 164 8.21 -11.05 -12.55
N PRO A 165 7.67 -10.36 -11.53
CA PRO A 165 8.39 -10.02 -10.32
C PRO A 165 8.28 -11.09 -9.22
N PHE A 166 8.57 -12.35 -9.54
CA PHE A 166 8.41 -13.45 -8.58
C PHE A 166 9.27 -13.31 -7.31
N HIS A 167 10.41 -12.62 -7.40
CA HIS A 167 11.29 -12.37 -6.26
C HIS A 167 10.60 -11.55 -5.14
N LEU A 168 9.61 -10.72 -5.50
CA LEU A 168 8.88 -9.87 -4.56
C LEU A 168 7.99 -10.69 -3.60
N PHE A 169 7.54 -11.89 -3.97
CA PHE A 169 6.85 -12.78 -3.03
C PHE A 169 7.79 -13.25 -1.91
N GLY A 170 9.07 -13.44 -2.21
CA GLY A 170 10.09 -13.72 -1.20
C GLY A 170 10.34 -12.53 -0.29
N ALA A 171 10.41 -11.31 -0.84
CA ALA A 171 10.53 -10.08 -0.05
C ALA A 171 9.33 -9.89 0.89
N LEU A 172 8.12 -10.13 0.38
CA LEU A 172 6.90 -10.11 1.17
C LEU A 172 6.96 -11.13 2.32
N ALA A 173 7.24 -12.40 2.01
CA ALA A 173 7.27 -13.46 3.02
C ALA A 173 8.29 -13.17 4.14
N ARG A 174 9.48 -12.67 3.78
CA ARG A 174 10.49 -12.25 4.77
C ARG A 174 10.00 -11.10 5.64
N SER A 175 9.40 -10.09 5.03
CA SER A 175 8.86 -8.94 5.75
C SER A 175 7.75 -9.35 6.70
N MET A 176 6.76 -10.11 6.23
CA MET A 176 5.65 -10.60 7.05
C MET A 176 6.12 -11.47 8.23
N LYS A 177 7.27 -12.13 8.13
CA LYS A 177 7.87 -12.94 9.21
C LYS A 177 8.66 -12.13 10.24
N SER A 178 9.11 -10.92 9.90
CA SER A 178 10.12 -10.19 10.69
C SER A 178 9.78 -8.73 11.01
N ASP A 179 8.78 -8.16 10.32
CA ASP A 179 8.35 -6.77 10.46
C ASP A 179 6.96 -6.74 11.12
N HIS A 180 6.87 -7.19 12.37
CA HIS A 180 5.58 -7.33 13.06
C HIS A 180 5.11 -6.02 13.69
N TYR A 181 6.01 -5.27 14.33
CA TYR A 181 5.66 -4.02 15.02
C TYR A 181 6.84 -3.06 15.14
N VAL A 182 6.57 -1.82 15.55
CA VAL A 182 7.58 -0.83 15.93
C VAL A 182 7.35 -0.42 17.39
N SER A 183 8.42 -0.09 18.13
CA SER A 183 8.33 0.31 19.56
C SER A 183 7.43 1.53 19.74
N ASP A 184 6.69 1.64 20.85
CA ASP A 184 5.94 2.87 21.19
C ASP A 184 6.85 4.00 21.70
N THR A 185 8.11 3.71 22.00
CA THR A 185 9.09 4.68 22.51
C THR A 185 10.23 4.91 21.52
N GLY A 186 10.76 6.15 21.49
CA GLY A 186 11.89 6.57 20.66
C GLY A 186 11.50 7.45 19.47
N ASP A 187 12.46 8.26 19.02
CA ASP A 187 12.29 9.22 17.91
C ASP A 187 12.62 8.60 16.54
N ILE A 188 13.56 7.65 16.52
CA ILE A 188 13.94 6.87 15.34
C ILE A 188 13.90 5.40 15.74
N ILE A 189 12.97 4.65 15.17
CA ILE A 189 12.70 3.26 15.54
C ILE A 189 12.68 2.37 14.30
N TYR A 190 12.72 1.07 14.50
CA TYR A 190 12.77 0.09 13.42
C TYR A 190 11.77 -1.03 13.69
N TYR A 191 11.38 -1.71 12.61
CA TYR A 191 10.54 -2.89 12.69
C TYR A 191 11.21 -4.02 13.48
N GLN A 192 10.44 -4.62 14.37
CA GLN A 192 10.83 -5.70 15.26
C GLN A 192 9.98 -6.95 15.00
N THR A 193 10.61 -8.10 15.23
CA THR A 193 9.95 -9.40 15.19
C THR A 193 9.29 -9.67 16.55
N ASP A 194 7.98 -9.89 16.56
CA ASP A 194 7.29 -10.48 17.71
C ASP A 194 7.61 -11.98 17.81
N PRO A 195 8.28 -12.45 18.89
CA PRO A 195 8.60 -13.86 19.08
C PRO A 195 7.38 -14.78 19.14
N LYS A 196 6.22 -14.30 19.64
CA LYS A 196 5.00 -15.10 19.76
C LYS A 196 4.39 -15.39 18.39
N LEU A 197 4.36 -14.38 17.52
CA LEU A 197 3.91 -14.54 16.13
C LEU A 197 4.91 -15.37 15.31
N ALA A 198 6.22 -15.21 15.57
CA ALA A 198 7.25 -15.99 14.89
C ALA A 198 7.22 -17.49 15.28
N ALA A 199 6.92 -17.81 16.54
CA ALA A 199 6.83 -19.20 17.02
C ALA A 199 5.57 -19.92 16.51
N GLY A 200 4.43 -19.23 16.40
CA GLY A 200 3.19 -19.82 15.88
C GLY A 200 3.23 -20.21 14.40
N ALA A 201 4.15 -19.64 13.62
CA ALA A 201 4.39 -20.02 12.22
C ALA A 201 5.16 -21.34 12.06
N HIS A 202 5.72 -21.88 13.15
CA HIS A 202 6.49 -23.13 13.17
C HIS A 202 5.69 -24.33 13.75
N THR A 203 4.44 -24.13 14.20
CA THR A 203 3.63 -25.16 14.87
C THR A 203 2.42 -25.63 14.06
N SER A 204 2.37 -25.35 12.75
CA SER A 204 1.34 -25.87 11.85
C SER A 204 1.94 -26.97 10.97
N ASP A 205 2.09 -28.16 11.55
CA ASP A 205 2.28 -29.45 10.88
C ASP A 205 0.99 -30.28 10.98
#